data_AF-A0A6L3MLJ1-F1
#
_entry.id   AF-A0A6L3MLJ1-F1
#
_cell.length_a   1.000
_cell.length_b   1.000
_cell.length_c   1.000
_cell.angle_alpha   90.00
_cell.angle_beta   90.00
_cell.angle_gamma   90.00
#
_symmetry.space_group_name_H-M   'P 1'
#
loop_
_entity.id
_entity.type
_entity.pdbx_description
1 polymer ?
#
loop_
_entity_poly.entity_id
_entity_poly.type
_entity_poly.pdbx_seq_one_letter_code
_entity_poly.pdbx_strand_id
1 'polypeptide(L)'
;LMQKLGVEDRTMTSGENKAILSMTQPVDPAQKAHVQAVLDNVHTHFINAVKEGRGKKLKSNDPEIFSGLFWTGEQAVKLGIADRTGSLNTLKRELKTEKAVNYTIEYSPFDSVLGRMGSSIGQGFATSISQQVQSENTTKLQ
;
A
#
# COMPACT_ATOMS: atom_id res chain seq x y z
N LEU A 1 -23.79 16.59 -0.53
CA LEU A 1 -24.11 15.71 -1.67
C LEU A 1 -25.26 14.76 -1.34
N MET A 2 -25.22 14.02 -0.22
CA MET A 2 -26.26 13.07 0.19
C MET A 2 -27.67 13.66 0.24
N GLN A 3 -27.85 14.85 0.84
CA GLN A 3 -29.14 15.56 0.82
C GLN A 3 -29.68 15.81 -0.60
N LYS A 4 -28.80 16.08 -1.58
CA LYS A 4 -29.19 16.30 -2.98
C LYS A 4 -29.60 15.00 -3.68
N LEU A 5 -29.11 13.85 -3.20
CA LEU A 5 -29.39 12.52 -3.72
C LEU A 5 -30.52 11.81 -2.97
N GLY A 6 -31.12 12.44 -1.95
CA GLY A 6 -32.16 11.84 -1.12
C GLY A 6 -31.67 10.68 -0.23
N VAL A 7 -30.36 10.58 0.03
CA VAL A 7 -29.79 9.53 0.89
C VAL A 7 -29.84 9.98 2.35
N GLU A 8 -30.49 9.18 3.19
CA GLU A 8 -30.64 9.40 4.63
C GLU A 8 -29.62 8.57 5.44
N ASP A 9 -29.04 9.16 6.48
CA ASP A 9 -28.19 8.47 7.44
C ASP A 9 -29.04 7.91 8.59
N ARG A 10 -29.00 6.59 8.80
CA ARG A 10 -29.74 5.86 9.84
C ARG A 10 -28.81 5.23 10.89
N THR A 11 -27.64 5.82 11.11
CA THR A 11 -26.65 5.30 12.05
C THR A 11 -27.20 5.34 13.48
N MET A 12 -27.26 4.18 14.13
CA MET A 12 -27.58 4.03 15.54
C MET A 12 -26.33 3.60 16.29
N THR A 13 -25.96 4.29 17.36
CA THR A 13 -24.77 3.98 18.15
C THR A 13 -25.09 3.82 19.64
N SER A 14 -24.29 3.01 20.32
CA SER A 14 -24.36 2.84 21.77
C SER A 14 -23.54 3.87 22.55
N GLY A 15 -22.94 4.85 21.88
CA GLY A 15 -22.11 5.87 22.52
C GLY A 15 -22.00 7.12 21.66
N GLU A 16 -21.97 8.27 22.34
CA GLU A 16 -22.08 9.60 21.72
C GLU A 16 -21.05 9.85 20.61
N ASN A 17 -19.82 9.35 20.78
CA ASN A 17 -18.72 9.57 19.82
C ASN A 17 -18.45 8.37 18.90
N LYS A 18 -19.29 7.32 18.87
CA LYS A 18 -19.05 6.13 18.03
C LYS A 18 -19.31 6.36 16.53
N ALA A 19 -19.82 7.53 16.16
CA ALA A 19 -19.93 8.00 14.79
C ALA A 19 -18.90 9.09 14.45
N ILE A 20 -17.88 9.31 15.29
CA ILE A 20 -16.81 10.27 15.03
C ILE A 20 -16.13 9.97 13.70
N LEU A 21 -15.79 11.02 12.94
CA LEU A 21 -15.26 10.93 11.57
C LEU A 21 -16.22 10.32 10.54
N SER A 22 -17.52 10.25 10.84
CA SER A 22 -18.52 9.88 9.83
C SER A 22 -18.45 10.83 8.63
N MET A 23 -18.51 10.25 7.42
CA MET A 23 -18.54 11.00 6.16
C MET A 23 -19.92 11.59 5.86
N THR A 24 -20.95 11.13 6.56
CA THR A 24 -22.36 11.44 6.29
C THR A 24 -22.95 12.45 7.26
N GLN A 25 -22.33 12.62 8.44
CA GLN A 25 -22.75 13.57 9.46
C GLN A 25 -21.98 14.89 9.39
N PRO A 26 -22.57 16.00 9.86
CA PRO A 26 -21.84 17.25 10.06
C PRO A 26 -20.67 17.07 11.04
N VAL A 27 -19.61 17.86 10.85
CA VAL A 27 -18.46 17.83 11.76
C VAL A 27 -18.81 18.51 13.08
N ASP A 28 -18.75 17.78 14.19
CA ASP A 28 -18.87 18.31 15.54
C ASP A 28 -17.55 18.99 15.98
N PRO A 29 -17.58 20.27 16.41
CA PRO A 29 -16.39 20.99 16.88
C PRO A 29 -15.65 20.33 18.05
N ALA A 30 -16.37 19.74 19.01
CA ALA A 30 -15.78 19.09 20.17
C ALA A 30 -15.07 17.80 19.78
N GLN A 31 -15.69 16.99 18.92
CA GLN A 31 -15.09 15.79 18.35
C GLN A 31 -13.87 16.13 17.49
N LYS A 32 -13.95 17.18 16.66
CA LYS A 32 -12.82 17.65 15.86
C LYS A 32 -11.63 18.05 16.74
N ALA A 33 -11.88 18.81 17.81
CA ALA A 33 -10.83 19.20 18.75
C ALA A 33 -10.19 17.98 19.44
N HIS A 34 -11.00 16.98 19.80
CA HIS A 34 -10.48 15.73 20.37
C HIS A 34 -9.58 14.97 19.40
N VAL A 35 -10.00 14.78 18.15
CA VAL A 35 -9.18 14.11 17.12
C VAL A 35 -7.90 14.90 16.85
N GLN A 36 -7.99 16.23 16.77
CA GLN A 36 -6.81 17.08 16.57
C GLN A 36 -5.80 16.91 17.71
N ALA A 37 -6.26 16.87 18.97
CA ALA A 37 -5.37 16.66 20.11
C ALA A 37 -4.64 15.29 20.05
N VAL A 38 -5.33 14.24 19.57
CA VAL A 38 -4.70 12.93 19.34
C VAL A 38 -3.64 13.01 18.24
N LEU A 39 -3.95 13.67 17.12
CA LEU A 39 -2.99 13.87 16.02
C LEU A 39 -1.75 14.64 16.48
N ASP A 40 -1.95 15.74 17.22
CA ASP A 40 -0.86 16.58 17.74
C ASP A 40 0.02 15.80 18.73
N ASN A 41 -0.60 14.95 19.57
CA ASN A 41 0.13 14.08 20.49
C ASN A 41 0.98 13.04 19.74
N VAL A 42 0.40 12.34 18.76
CA VAL A 42 1.12 11.35 17.94
C VAL A 42 2.26 12.02 17.15
N HIS A 43 2.02 13.21 16.59
CA HIS A 43 3.04 13.98 15.88
C HIS A 43 4.19 14.38 16.80
N THR A 44 3.90 14.79 18.03
CA THR A 44 4.91 15.09 19.05
C THR A 44 5.74 13.85 19.39
N HIS A 45 5.11 12.68 19.53
CA HIS A 45 5.83 11.41 19.75
C HIS A 45 6.77 11.09 18.58
N PHE A 46 6.31 11.28 17.34
CA PHE A 46 7.16 11.10 16.15
C PHE A 46 8.37 12.04 16.16
N ILE A 47 8.17 13.34 16.42
CA ILE A 47 9.25 14.33 16.50
C ILE A 47 10.29 13.91 17.55
N ASN A 48 9.82 13.53 18.73
CA ASN A 48 10.70 13.13 19.83
C ASN A 48 11.51 11.88 19.48
N ALA A 49 10.88 10.85 18.91
CA ALA A 49 11.57 9.65 18.48
C ALA A 49 12.64 9.93 17.42
N VAL A 50 12.37 10.82 16.45
CA VAL A 50 13.36 11.22 15.44
C VAL A 50 14.51 12.01 16.08
N LYS A 51 14.21 12.97 16.95
CA LYS A 51 15.24 13.76 17.66
C LYS A 51 16.14 12.88 18.53
N GLU A 52 15.55 11.93 19.26
CA GLU A 52 16.29 10.97 20.07
C GLU A 52 17.14 10.04 19.20
N GLY A 53 16.56 9.44 18.16
CA GLY A 53 17.25 8.48 17.29
C GLY A 53 18.36 9.11 16.44
N ARG A 54 18.20 10.35 15.98
CA ARG A 54 19.24 11.07 15.21
C ARG A 54 20.24 11.77 16.13
N GLY A 55 19.81 12.26 17.30
CA GLY A 55 20.65 12.98 18.25
C GLY A 55 21.46 14.09 17.57
N LYS A 56 22.78 14.09 17.80
CA LYS A 56 23.73 15.07 17.23
C LYS A 56 23.84 15.02 15.70
N LYS A 57 23.31 13.97 15.05
CA LYS A 57 23.36 13.85 13.59
C LYS A 57 22.27 14.67 12.91
N LEU A 58 21.18 15.00 13.60
CA LEU A 58 20.15 15.89 13.07
C LEU A 58 20.72 17.30 13.02
N LYS A 59 20.83 17.86 11.81
CA LYS A 59 21.51 19.15 11.58
C LYS A 59 20.54 20.31 11.48
N SER A 60 19.32 20.03 11.02
CA SER A 60 18.28 21.05 10.89
C SER A 60 17.56 21.28 12.22
N ASN A 61 17.38 22.55 12.57
CA ASN A 61 16.49 23.00 13.64
C ASN A 61 15.15 23.54 13.09
N ASP A 62 14.96 23.48 11.78
CA ASP A 62 13.76 23.97 11.11
C ASP A 62 12.57 23.04 11.41
N PRO A 63 11.47 23.55 12.00
CA PRO A 63 10.26 22.76 12.21
C PRO A 63 9.68 22.15 10.93
N GLU A 64 9.98 22.73 9.76
CA GLU A 64 9.49 22.26 8.46
C GLU A 64 9.92 20.82 8.16
N ILE A 65 11.01 20.33 8.77
CA ILE A 65 11.44 18.92 8.65
C ILE A 65 10.44 17.90 9.23
N PHE A 66 9.44 18.37 9.98
CA PHE A 66 8.38 17.54 10.56
C PHE A 66 7.00 17.87 10.00
N SER A 67 6.91 18.69 8.94
CA SER A 67 5.64 19.15 8.35
C SER A 67 4.87 18.08 7.55
N GLY A 68 5.53 16.97 7.21
CA GLY A 68 5.02 15.98 6.26
C GLY A 68 5.44 16.22 4.80
N LEU A 69 6.22 17.27 4.53
CA LEU A 69 6.91 17.43 3.25
C LEU A 69 7.90 16.28 3.01
N PHE A 70 8.26 16.06 1.74
CA PHE A 70 9.23 15.05 1.33
C PHE A 70 10.57 15.70 0.95
N TRP A 71 11.65 14.93 1.12
CA TRP A 71 13.01 15.34 0.76
C TRP A 71 13.64 14.30 -0.15
N THR A 72 14.46 14.77 -1.09
CA THR A 72 15.33 13.86 -1.85
C THR A 72 16.38 13.24 -0.92
N GLY A 73 16.97 12.12 -1.33
CA GLY A 73 18.02 11.47 -0.53
C GLY A 73 19.21 12.40 -0.24
N GLU A 74 19.59 13.27 -1.18
CA GLU A 74 20.64 14.25 -0.98
C GLU A 74 20.25 15.31 0.07
N GLN A 75 19.02 15.84 0.00
CA GLN A 75 18.50 16.78 0.98
C GLN A 75 18.42 16.16 2.38
N ALA A 76 17.94 14.92 2.49
CA ALA A 76 17.83 14.21 3.76
C ALA A 76 19.19 14.04 4.46
N VAL A 77 20.26 13.76 3.70
CA VAL A 77 21.64 13.70 4.24
C VAL A 77 22.12 15.07 4.69
N LYS A 78 21.85 16.13 3.93
CA LYS A 78 22.19 17.51 4.32
C LYS A 78 21.48 17.95 5.61
N LEU A 79 20.19 17.62 5.74
CA LEU A 79 19.38 17.91 6.92
C LEU A 79 19.73 17.03 8.13
N GLY A 80 20.46 15.93 7.92
CA GLY A 80 20.85 14.99 8.97
C GLY A 80 19.75 13.98 9.32
N ILE A 81 18.69 13.89 8.52
CA ILE A 81 17.62 12.90 8.62
C ILE A 81 18.12 11.53 8.16
N ALA A 82 19.02 11.50 7.18
CA ALA A 82 19.73 10.30 6.71
C ALA A 82 21.23 10.42 6.93
N ASP A 83 21.94 9.28 6.97
CA ASP A 83 23.40 9.26 7.15
C ASP A 83 24.16 9.42 5.83
N ARG A 84 23.70 8.75 4.77
CA ARG A 84 24.30 8.78 3.43
C ARG A 84 23.35 8.19 2.38
N THR A 85 23.67 8.41 1.11
CA THR A 85 23.05 7.71 -0.02
C THR A 85 23.77 6.38 -0.29
N GLY A 86 23.08 5.43 -0.92
CA GLY A 86 23.65 4.12 -1.26
C GLY A 86 22.61 3.14 -1.79
N SER A 87 23.06 1.92 -2.10
CA SER A 87 22.19 0.81 -2.53
C SER A 87 22.29 -0.37 -1.57
N LEU A 88 21.28 -1.24 -1.58
CA LEU A 88 21.26 -2.45 -0.76
C LEU A 88 22.50 -3.33 -1.03
N ASN A 89 22.94 -3.44 -2.29
CA ASN A 89 24.13 -4.22 -2.66
C ASN A 89 25.42 -3.64 -2.08
N THR A 90 25.54 -2.32 -2.00
CA THR A 90 26.69 -1.68 -1.33
C THR A 90 26.65 -1.91 0.17
N LEU A 91 25.48 -1.80 0.79
CA LEU A 91 25.30 -1.96 2.23
C LEU A 91 25.56 -3.40 2.69
N LYS A 92 25.09 -4.42 1.94
CA LYS A 92 25.35 -5.84 2.25
C LYS A 92 26.85 -6.15 2.31
N ARG A 93 27.62 -5.64 1.35
CA ARG A 93 29.08 -5.82 1.27
C ARG A 93 29.79 -5.16 2.45
N GLU A 94 29.36 -3.96 2.82
CA GLU A 94 29.94 -3.21 3.94
C GLU A 94 29.66 -3.88 5.30
N LEU A 95 28.43 -4.35 5.51
CA LEU A 95 28.03 -5.04 6.73
C LEU A 95 28.49 -6.50 6.78
N LYS A 96 29.15 -7.00 5.72
CA LYS A 96 29.58 -8.40 5.55
C LYS A 96 28.46 -9.40 5.89
N THR A 97 27.23 -9.08 5.50
CA THR A 97 26.06 -9.91 5.77
C THR A 97 25.59 -10.59 4.50
N GLU A 98 25.47 -11.92 4.57
CA GLU A 98 24.86 -12.73 3.49
C GLU A 98 23.36 -12.88 3.67
N LYS A 99 22.83 -12.60 4.89
CA LYS A 99 21.41 -12.71 5.20
C LYS A 99 20.67 -11.45 4.75
N ALA A 100 20.20 -11.48 3.52
CA ALA A 100 19.20 -10.55 3.04
C ALA A 100 17.97 -11.33 2.60
N VAL A 101 16.91 -11.24 3.38
CA VAL A 101 15.61 -11.82 3.01
C VAL A 101 14.91 -10.84 2.08
N ASN A 102 14.64 -11.28 0.85
CA ASN A 102 13.82 -10.52 -0.09
C ASN A 102 12.36 -10.98 0.05
N TYR A 103 11.49 -10.11 0.52
CA TYR A 103 10.04 -10.37 0.63
C TYR A 103 9.26 -10.00 -0.65
N THR A 104 9.96 -9.55 -1.70
CA THR A 104 9.31 -9.23 -2.98
C THR A 104 8.74 -10.52 -3.56
N ILE A 105 7.43 -10.52 -3.81
CA ILE A 105 6.76 -11.60 -4.51
C ILE A 105 7.21 -11.52 -5.98
N GLU A 106 8.11 -12.41 -6.38
CA GLU A 106 8.55 -12.54 -7.77
C GLU A 106 7.67 -13.59 -8.46
N TYR A 107 6.85 -13.16 -9.40
CA TYR A 107 6.16 -14.08 -10.30
C TYR A 107 7.19 -14.65 -11.27
N SER A 108 7.26 -15.97 -11.39
CA SER A 108 8.20 -16.60 -12.31
C SER A 108 7.82 -16.23 -13.75
N PRO A 109 8.76 -15.77 -14.59
CA PRO A 109 8.47 -15.55 -16.01
C PRO A 109 7.91 -16.79 -16.70
N PHE A 110 8.26 -17.98 -16.19
CA PHE A 110 7.75 -19.26 -16.68
C PHE A 110 6.27 -19.48 -16.38
N ASP A 111 5.70 -18.88 -15.34
CA ASP A 111 4.27 -19.02 -15.01
C ASP A 111 3.41 -18.43 -16.14
N SER A 112 3.89 -17.33 -16.75
CA SER A 112 3.24 -16.72 -17.91
C SER A 112 3.33 -17.59 -19.17
N VAL A 113 4.42 -18.34 -19.33
CA VAL A 113 4.66 -19.25 -20.46
C VAL A 113 3.84 -20.54 -20.29
N LEU A 114 3.88 -21.14 -19.10
CA LEU A 114 3.11 -22.34 -18.76
C LEU A 114 1.61 -22.06 -18.82
N GLY A 115 1.15 -20.89 -18.37
CA GLY A 115 -0.24 -20.47 -18.50
C GLY A 115 -0.68 -20.37 -19.97
N ARG A 116 0.13 -19.75 -20.84
CA ARG A 116 -0.15 -19.67 -22.28
C ARG A 116 -0.16 -21.05 -22.95
N MET A 117 0.81 -21.90 -22.62
CA MET A 117 0.89 -23.26 -23.14
C MET A 117 -0.29 -24.13 -22.69
N GLY A 118 -0.69 -24.02 -21.41
CA GLY A 118 -1.87 -24.71 -20.89
C GLY A 118 -3.15 -24.27 -21.62
N SER A 119 -3.28 -22.97 -21.90
CA SER A 119 -4.44 -22.44 -22.63
C SER A 119 -4.50 -22.90 -24.09
N SER A 120 -3.36 -22.97 -24.80
CA SER A 120 -3.33 -23.43 -26.19
C SER A 120 -3.59 -24.93 -26.32
N ILE A 121 -3.03 -25.74 -25.40
CA ILE A 121 -3.32 -27.18 -25.32
C ILE A 121 -4.81 -27.40 -25.01
N GLY A 122 -5.35 -26.70 -24.00
CA GLY A 122 -6.76 -26.80 -23.63
C GLY A 122 -7.71 -26.41 -24.76
N GLN A 123 -7.40 -25.35 -25.51
CA GLN A 123 -8.15 -24.98 -26.72
C GLN A 123 -8.07 -26.07 -27.80
N GLY A 124 -6.89 -26.63 -28.06
CA GLY A 124 -6.72 -27.71 -29.04
C GLY A 124 -7.53 -28.96 -28.70
N PHE A 125 -7.55 -29.37 -27.43
CA PHE A 125 -8.39 -30.49 -26.97
C PHE A 125 -9.89 -30.18 -27.05
N ALA A 126 -10.31 -28.97 -26.68
CA ALA A 126 -11.72 -28.57 -26.81
C ALA A 126 -12.16 -28.57 -28.28
N THR A 127 -11.31 -28.08 -29.19
CA THR A 127 -11.57 -28.10 -30.63
C THR A 127 -11.65 -29.53 -31.15
N SER A 128 -10.73 -30.43 -30.80
CA SER A 128 -10.75 -31.82 -31.26
C SER A 128 -11.96 -32.61 -30.73
N ILE A 129 -12.32 -32.44 -29.45
CA ILE A 129 -13.55 -33.03 -28.89
C ILE A 129 -14.78 -32.47 -29.61
N SER A 130 -14.87 -31.16 -29.83
CA SER A 130 -16.00 -30.56 -30.56
C SER A 130 -16.10 -31.07 -32.00
N GLN A 131 -14.98 -31.29 -32.67
CA GLN A 131 -14.91 -31.85 -34.01
C GLN A 131 -15.33 -33.33 -34.03
N GLN A 132 -14.90 -34.12 -33.04
CA GLN A 132 -15.29 -35.52 -32.93
C GLN A 132 -16.80 -35.66 -32.68
N VAL A 133 -17.36 -34.88 -31.74
CA VAL A 133 -18.80 -34.85 -31.45
C VAL A 133 -19.61 -34.39 -32.68
N GLN A 134 -19.11 -33.44 -33.46
CA GLN A 134 -19.75 -33.04 -34.72
C GLN A 134 -19.70 -34.15 -35.79
N SER A 135 -18.58 -34.87 -35.88
CA SER A 135 -18.41 -35.99 -36.84
C SER A 135 -19.30 -37.20 -36.51
N GLU A 136 -19.46 -37.55 -35.23
CA GLU A 136 -20.33 -38.66 -34.81
C GLU A 136 -21.81 -38.38 -35.05
N ASN A 137 -22.22 -37.10 -35.00
CA ASN A 137 -23.59 -36.70 -35.32
C ASN A 137 -23.86 -36.67 -36.84
N THR A 138 -22.86 -36.40 -37.70
CA THR A 138 -23.04 -36.46 -39.17
C THR A 138 -23.01 -37.89 -39.71
N THR A 139 -22.33 -38.84 -39.06
CA THR A 139 -22.34 -40.26 -39.50
C THR A 139 -23.66 -40.99 -39.18
N LYS A 140 -24.44 -40.51 -38.19
CA LYS A 140 -25.75 -41.09 -37.84
C LYS A 140 -26.93 -40.57 -38.70
N LEU A 141 -26.66 -39.70 -39.66
CA LEU A 141 -27.66 -39.02 -40.51
C LEU A 141 -27.64 -39.49 -41.98
N GLN A 142 -26.96 -40.60 -42.30
CA GLN A 142 -27.00 -41.26 -43.61
C GLN A 142 -27.55 -42.69 -43.50
#